data_AF-A0A4R3EC62-F1
#
_entry.id   AF-A0A4R3EC62-F1
#
_cell.length_a   1.000
_cell.length_b   1.000
_cell.length_c   1.000
_cell.angle_alpha   90.00
_cell.angle_beta   90.00
_cell.angle_gamma   90.00
#
_symmetry.space_group_name_H-M   'P 1'
#
loop_
_entity.id
_entity.type
_entity.pdbx_description
1 polymer ?
#
loop_
_entity_poly.entity_id
_entity_poly.type
_entity_poly.pdbx_seq_one_letter_code
_entity_poly.pdbx_strand_id
1 'polypeptide(L)' 'MQNKPCRVIAVSDEKQIIISADPSEGAILLFEVPGEASLELKIPAIAFAKLEGLLAKASATQAKLNRPQ' A
#
# COMPACT_ATOMS: atom_id res chain seq x y z
N MET A 1 -12.61 0.15 -21.57
CA MET A 1 -11.30 0.02 -20.91
C MET A 1 -11.16 -1.44 -20.53
N GLN A 2 -10.24 -2.16 -21.16
CA GLN A 2 -10.02 -3.57 -20.87
C GLN A 2 -9.28 -3.63 -19.53
N ASN A 3 -10.01 -3.75 -18.43
CA ASN A 3 -9.41 -3.88 -17.11
C ASN A 3 -8.55 -5.15 -17.15
N LYS A 4 -7.22 -4.98 -17.07
CA LYS A 4 -6.31 -6.10 -16.86
C LYS A 4 -6.84 -6.92 -15.68
N PRO A 5 -6.79 -8.26 -15.75
CA PRO A 5 -7.22 -9.10 -14.65
C PRO A 5 -6.47 -8.67 -13.38
N CYS A 6 -7.24 -8.26 -12.36
CA CYS A 6 -6.73 -7.85 -11.06
C CYS A 6 -6.96 -8.99 -10.08
N ARG A 7 -5.94 -9.38 -9.33
CA ARG A 7 -6.10 -10.28 -8.19
C ARG A 7 -6.36 -9.42 -6.96
N VAL A 8 -7.52 -9.62 -6.34
CA VAL A 8 -7.87 -8.96 -5.07
C VAL A 8 -7.57 -9.95 -3.96
N ILE A 9 -6.69 -9.56 -3.05
CA ILE A 9 -6.33 -10.34 -1.86
C ILE A 9 -6.74 -9.50 -0.65
N ALA A 10 -7.55 -10.06 0.23
CA ALA A 10 -7.93 -9.41 1.48
C ALA A 10 -6.79 -9.60 2.49
N VAL A 11 -6.12 -8.52 2.84
CA VAL A 11 -5.09 -8.49 3.88
C VAL A 11 -5.75 -8.19 5.24
N SER A 12 -5.30 -8.85 6.30
CA SER A 12 -5.79 -8.58 7.66
C SER A 12 -5.02 -7.49 8.37
N ASP A 13 -3.72 -7.38 8.08
CA ASP A 13 -2.85 -6.42 8.77
C ASP A 13 -1.59 -6.12 7.93
N GLU A 14 -0.97 -4.94 8.15
CA GLU A 14 0.39 -4.68 7.70
C GLU A 14 1.42 -5.22 8.69
N LYS A 15 2.29 -6.13 8.24
CA LYS A 15 3.38 -6.65 9.11
C LYS A 15 4.58 -5.73 9.12
N GLN A 16 4.98 -5.26 7.94
CA GLN A 16 6.21 -4.49 7.81
C GLN A 16 6.22 -3.68 6.52
N ILE A 17 6.72 -2.46 6.59
CA ILE A 17 7.02 -1.65 5.43
C ILE A 17 8.52 -1.35 5.47
N ILE A 18 9.24 -1.79 4.44
CA ILE A 18 10.67 -1.53 4.26
C ILE A 18 10.81 -0.60 3.06
N ILE A 19 11.32 0.60 3.30
CA ILE A 19 11.57 1.59 2.24
C ILE A 19 13.08 1.66 2.07
N SER A 20 13.58 1.35 0.88
CA SER A 20 14.99 1.52 0.57
C SER A 20 15.30 2.98 0.26
N ALA A 21 16.47 3.44 0.71
CA ALA A 21 17.03 4.72 0.30
C ALA A 21 17.60 4.65 -1.14
N ASP A 22 17.79 3.44 -1.68
CA ASP A 22 18.18 3.25 -3.08
C ASP A 22 16.93 3.34 -3.99
N PRO A 23 16.85 4.32 -4.91
CA PRO A 23 15.74 4.45 -5.84
C PRO A 23 15.57 3.25 -6.79
N SER A 24 16.59 2.39 -6.90
CA SER A 24 16.59 1.16 -7.69
C SER A 24 15.88 0.00 -6.97
N GLU A 25 15.86 0.03 -5.63
CA GLU A 25 15.27 -1.03 -4.80
C GLU A 25 13.80 -0.76 -4.46
N GLY A 26 13.42 0.52 -4.27
CA GLY A 26 12.04 0.91 -4.02
C GLY A 26 11.54 0.55 -2.61
N ALA A 27 10.32 0.03 -2.53
CA ALA A 27 9.67 -0.33 -1.27
C ALA A 27 9.14 -1.76 -1.28
N ILE A 28 9.24 -2.43 -0.14
CA ILE A 28 8.68 -3.75 0.10
C ILE A 28 7.64 -3.63 1.22
N LEU A 29 6.41 -4.03 0.94
CA LEU A 29 5.33 -4.08 1.92
C LEU A 29 4.97 -5.54 2.17
N LEU A 30 5.04 -5.95 3.44
CA LEU A 30 4.63 -7.28 3.89
C LEU A 30 3.27 -7.16 4.57
N PHE A 31 2.32 -7.96 4.11
CA PHE A 31 0.98 -8.03 4.64
C PHE A 31 0.67 -9.43 5.18
N GLU A 32 -0.12 -9.48 6.24
CA GLU A 32 -0.71 -10.72 6.72
C GLU A 32 -2.00 -11.01 5.95
N VAL A 33 -2.17 -12.27 5.54
CA VAL A 33 -3.37 -12.76 4.87
C VAL A 33 -3.97 -13.88 5.73
N PRO A 34 -5.25 -13.80 6.13
CA PRO A 34 -5.88 -14.83 6.95
C PRO A 34 -5.85 -16.21 6.30
N GLY A 35 -5.26 -17.19 6.97
CA GLY A 35 -5.24 -18.58 6.50
C GLY A 35 -4.32 -18.84 5.30
N GLU A 36 -3.50 -17.87 4.89
CA GLU A 36 -2.55 -17.99 3.78
C GLU A 36 -1.13 -17.56 4.18
N ALA A 37 -0.19 -17.72 3.25
CA ALA A 37 1.15 -17.18 3.39
C ALA A 37 1.13 -15.64 3.38
N SER A 38 2.09 -15.02 4.07
CA SER A 38 2.26 -13.57 4.03
C SER A 38 2.46 -13.07 2.61
N LEU A 39 1.83 -11.95 2.28
CA LEU A 39 1.91 -11.32 0.97
C LEU A 39 3.03 -10.29 0.97
N GLU A 40 4.01 -10.46 0.10
CA GLU A 40 5.06 -9.47 -0.15
C GLU A 40 4.77 -8.70 -1.43
N LEU A 41 4.66 -7.37 -1.32
CA LEU A 41 4.45 -6.46 -2.43
C LEU A 41 5.71 -5.61 -2.64
N LYS A 42 6.37 -5.79 -3.79
CA LYS A 42 7.49 -4.96 -4.21
C LYS A 42 7.01 -3.84 -5.13
N ILE A 43 7.31 -2.61 -4.75
CA ILE A 43 6.90 -1.40 -5.46
C ILE A 43 8.15 -0.61 -5.84
N PRO A 44 8.37 -0.28 -7.12
CA PRO A 44 9.45 0.60 -7.54
C PRO A 44 9.34 1.99 -6.89
N ALA A 45 10.46 2.64 -6.59
CA ALA A 45 10.49 3.92 -5.86
C ALA A 45 9.57 4.99 -6.47
N ILE A 46 9.54 5.12 -7.80
CA ILE A 46 8.68 6.08 -8.51
C ILE A 46 7.19 5.78 -8.29
N ALA A 47 6.81 4.51 -8.30
CA ALA A 47 5.43 4.10 -8.07
C ALA A 47 5.05 4.25 -6.59
N PHE A 48 5.99 3.99 -5.68
CA PHE A 48 5.80 4.17 -4.25
C PHE A 48 5.58 5.64 -3.88
N ALA A 49 6.41 6.56 -4.40
CA ALA A 49 6.22 8.00 -4.18
C ALA A 49 4.85 8.50 -4.67
N LYS A 50 4.35 7.96 -5.79
CA LYS A 50 2.98 8.25 -6.27
C LYS A 50 1.92 7.70 -5.32
N LEU A 51 2.12 6.49 -4.81
CA LEU A 51 1.22 5.86 -3.83
C LEU A 51 1.16 6.69 -2.54
N GLU A 52 2.30 7.13 -1.99
CA GLU A 52 2.35 8.01 -0.82
C GLU A 52 1.56 9.29 -1.03
N GLY A 53 1.71 9.94 -2.19
CA GLY A 53 0.94 11.13 -2.53
C GLY A 53 -0.58 10.89 -2.60
N LEU A 54 -1.00 9.70 -3.05
CA LEU A 54 -2.41 9.31 -3.06
C LEU A 54 -2.92 8.99 -1.65
N LEU A 55 -2.13 8.28 -0.84
CA LEU A 55 -2.47 7.95 0.54
C LEU A 55 -2.54 9.20 1.42
N ALA A 56 -1.65 10.18 1.24
CA ALA A 56 -1.72 11.46 1.93
C ALA A 56 -3.02 12.22 1.62
N LYS A 57 -3.47 12.21 0.35
CA LYS A 57 -4.76 12.81 -0.05
C LYS A 57 -5.95 12.04 0.53
N ALA A 58 -5.88 10.71 0.55
CA ALA A 58 -6.91 9.86 1.15
C ALA A 58 -7.02 10.10 2.66
N SER A 59 -5.89 10.16 3.36
CA SER A 59 -5.80 10.46 4.78
C SER A 59 -6.41 11.82 5.11
N ALA A 60 -6.08 12.86 4.33
CA ALA A 60 -6.70 14.19 4.47
C ALA A 60 -8.23 14.18 4.24
N THR A 61 -8.74 13.24 3.44
CA THR A 61 -10.17 13.06 3.20
C THR A 61 -10.85 12.32 4.35
N GLN A 62 -10.21 11.26 4.85
CA GLN A 62 -10.71 10.51 6.01
C GLN A 62 -10.67 11.33 7.30
N ALA A 63 -9.65 12.17 7.50
CA ALA A 63 -9.56 13.07 8.65
C ALA A 63 -10.74 14.07 8.71
N LYS A 64 -11.32 14.44 7.57
CA LYS A 64 -12.53 15.28 7.52
C LYS A 64 -13.79 14.53 7.93
N LEU A 65 -13.83 13.21 7.72
CA LEU A 65 -14.94 12.34 8.10
C LEU A 65 -14.87 11.92 9.58
N ASN A 66 -13.66 11.82 10.13
CA ASN A 66 -13.40 11.44 11.53
C ASN A 66 -13.29 12.63 12.49
N ARG A 67 -13.71 13.84 12.09
CA ARG A 67 -13.78 14.97 13.04
C ARG A 67 -14.96 14.71 13.99
N PRO A 68 -14.73 14.48 15.30
CA PRO A 68 -15.82 14.41 16.25
C PRO A 68 -16.57 15.74 16.20
N GLN A 69 -17.90 15.69 16.09
CA GLN A 69 -18.75 16.84 16.37
C GLN A 69 -18.63 17.24 17.84
#